data_AF-A0A6B3FW68-F1
#
_entry.id   AF-A0A6B3FW68-F1
#
_cell.length_a   1.000
_cell.length_b   1.000
_cell.length_c   1.000
_cell.angle_alpha   90.00
_cell.angle_beta   90.00
_cell.angle_gamma   90.00
#
_symmetry.space_group_name_H-M   'P 1'
#
loop_
_entity.id
_entity.type
_entity.pdbx_description
1 polymer ?
#
loop_
_entity_poly.entity_id
_entity_poly.type
_entity_poly.pdbx_seq_one_letter_code
_entity_poly.pdbx_strand_id
1 'polypeptide(L)' 'AATQIPVQRVGRPEDVANAIAFFAGDDAGFVSGQVMYVAGGPLN' A
#
# COMPACT_ATOMS: atom_id res chain seq x y z
N ALA A 1 16.16 9.02 -4.18
CA ALA A 1 14.94 8.52 -3.49
C ALA A 1 14.10 7.66 -4.43
N ALA A 2 13.50 8.20 -5.50
CA ALA A 2 12.68 7.42 -6.43
C ALA A 2 13.42 6.26 -7.13
N THR A 3 14.73 6.40 -7.39
CA THR A 3 15.58 5.36 -8.00
C THR A 3 15.76 4.09 -7.15
N GLN A 4 15.42 4.12 -5.86
CA GLN A 4 15.46 2.96 -4.95
C GLN A 4 14.07 2.35 -4.72
N ILE A 5 13.03 2.91 -5.36
CA ILE A 5 11.65 2.44 -5.28
C ILE A 5 11.35 1.75 -6.62
N PRO A 6 11.09 0.45 -6.67
CA PRO A 6 10.75 -0.28 -7.91
C PRO A 6 9.58 0.30 -8.69
N VAL A 7 8.60 0.90 -8.02
CA VAL A 7 7.48 1.61 -8.66
C VAL A 7 7.91 2.95 -9.31
N GLN A 8 9.20 3.32 -9.20
CA GLN A 8 9.86 4.46 -9.85
C GLN A 8 9.23 5.83 -9.56
N ARG A 9 8.55 5.97 -8.42
CA ARG A 9 8.03 7.25 -7.95
C ARG A 9 7.95 7.30 -6.43
N VAL A 10 7.90 8.53 -5.92
CA VAL A 10 7.55 8.77 -4.52
C VAL A 10 6.08 8.42 -4.29
N GLY A 11 5.78 7.85 -3.13
CA GLY A 11 4.42 7.57 -2.69
C GLY A 11 3.61 8.85 -2.57
N ARG A 12 2.31 8.74 -2.81
CA ARG A 12 1.35 9.84 -2.64
C ARG A 12 0.30 9.43 -1.60
N PRO A 13 -0.39 10.40 -0.96
CA PRO A 13 -1.44 10.09 0.01
C PRO A 13 -2.50 9.12 -0.53
N GLU A 14 -2.80 9.19 -1.82
CA GLU A 14 -3.79 8.33 -2.46
C GLU A 14 -3.38 6.85 -2.47
N ASP A 15 -2.08 6.53 -2.46
CA ASP A 15 -1.61 5.15 -2.40
C ASP A 15 -2.04 4.48 -1.09
N VAL A 16 -1.92 5.20 0.02
CA VAL A 16 -2.35 4.74 1.35
C VAL A 16 -3.87 4.72 1.45
N ALA A 17 -4.54 5.76 0.93
CA ALA A 17 -6.00 5.83 0.92
C ALA A 17 -6.63 4.65 0.16
N ASN A 18 -6.06 4.26 -0.97
CA ASN A 18 -6.53 3.11 -1.75
C ASN A 18 -6.34 1.78 -1.01
N ALA A 19 -5.23 1.61 -0.28
CA ALA A 19 -5.01 0.43 0.55
C ALA A 19 -5.99 0.37 1.74
N ILE A 20 -6.33 1.52 2.32
CA ILE A 20 -7.39 1.62 3.34
C ILE A 20 -8.73 1.24 2.73
N ALA A 21 -9.08 1.77 1.55
CA ALA A 21 -10.32 1.47 0.87
C ALA A 21 -10.47 -0.03 0.56
N PHE A 22 -9.38 -0.70 0.20
CA PHE A 22 -9.35 -2.16 0.04
C PHE A 22 -9.72 -2.89 1.35
N PHE A 23 -9.10 -2.51 2.48
CA PHE A 23 -9.44 -3.14 3.77
C PHE A 23 -10.83 -2.78 4.30
N ALA A 24 -11.34 -1.59 3.95
CA ALA A 24 -12.65 -1.13 4.38
C ALA A 24 -13.80 -1.64 3.49
N GLY A 25 -13.49 -2.29 2.37
CA GLY A 25 -14.49 -2.84 1.46
C GLY A 25 -15.20 -4.07 2.03
N ASP A 26 -16.46 -4.28 1.64
CA ASP A 26 -17.29 -5.39 2.12
C ASP A 26 -16.65 -6.78 1.85
N ASP A 27 -15.92 -6.91 0.74
CA ASP A 27 -15.22 -8.14 0.35
C ASP A 27 -14.07 -8.51 1.31
N ALA A 28 -13.58 -7.57 2.11
CA ALA A 28 -12.51 -7.80 3.08
C ALA A 28 -13.02 -8.40 4.41
N GLY A 29 -14.30 -8.77 4.52
CA GLY A 29 -14.93 -9.20 5.79
C GLY A 29 -14.31 -10.40 6.50
N PHE A 30 -13.45 -11.18 5.83
CA PHE A 30 -12.70 -12.30 6.43
C PHE A 30 -11.20 -12.01 6.67
N VAL A 31 -10.76 -10.77 6.44
CA VAL A 31 -9.37 -10.35 6.58
C VAL A 31 -9.20 -9.60 7.89
N SER A 32 -8.40 -10.13 8.80
CA SER A 32 -8.07 -9.49 10.09
C SER A 32 -6.63 -9.78 10.52
N GLY A 33 -6.06 -8.88 11.32
CA GLY A 33 -4.70 -8.99 11.86
C GLY A 33 -3.58 -8.86 10.82
N GLN A 34 -3.89 -8.43 9.59
CA GLN A 34 -2.92 -8.31 8.51
C GLN A 34 -2.23 -6.94 8.51
N VAL A 35 -0.97 -6.91 8.07
CA VAL A 35 -0.20 -5.70 7.85
C VAL A 35 0.11 -5.58 6.35
N MET A 36 -0.33 -4.49 5.73
CA MET A 36 -0.04 -4.19 4.32
C MET A 36 0.96 -3.04 4.23
N TYR A 37 2.11 -3.29 3.60
CA TYR A 37 3.11 -2.26 3.35
C TYR A 37 2.82 -1.51 2.05
N VAL A 38 2.53 -0.22 2.17
CA VAL A 38 2.29 0.69 1.03
C VAL A 38 3.52 1.55 0.78
N ALA A 39 4.56 0.95 0.23
CA ALA A 39 5.89 1.60 0.13
C ALA A 39 6.50 1.59 -1.28
N GLY A 40 5.76 1.14 -2.30
CA GLY A 40 6.28 1.04 -3.67
C GLY A 40 7.38 -0.02 -3.85
N GLY A 41 7.47 -0.98 -2.92
CA GLY A 41 8.38 -2.12 -2.94
C GLY A 41 9.85 -1.79 -2.67
N PRO A 42 10.22 -0.95 -1.68
CA PRO A 42 11.60 -0.53 -1.51
C PRO A 42 12.54 -1.73 -1.45
N LEU A 43 13.61 -1.68 -2.23
CA LEU A 43 14.65 -2.69 -2.21
C LEU A 43 15.51 -2.39 -0.98
N ASN A 44 15.32 -3.16 0.09
CA ASN A 44 16.37 -3.28 1.09
C ASN A 44 17.59 -3.95 0.45
#